data_AF-A0A354CP78-F1
#
_entry.id   AF-A0A354CP78-F1
#
_cell.length_a   1.000
_cell.length_b   1.000
_cell.length_c   1.000
_cell.angle_alpha   90.00
_cell.angle_beta   90.00
_cell.angle_gamma   90.00
#
_symmetry.space_group_name_H-M   'P 1'
#
loop_
_entity.id
_entity.type
_entity.pdbx_description
1 polymer ?
#
loop_
_entity_poly.entity_id
_entity_poly.type
_entity_poly.pdbx_seq_one_letter_code
_entity_poly.pdbx_strand_id
1 'polypeptide(L)'
;MNIRMENILLNYTLAAVAAAVAIAVVLLLIRRHLRRGEWDDMDGGEFELYCADLLEKSGFTDVEVTKASHDYGVDILAEKDGVSYAFQCKCYTEPVGIKAVQEIYAGRDYYDCMVGVVMTNQYFTTPAVNVAKKLKIMLWDRGYLEAMMDER
;
A
#
# COMPACT_ATOMS: atom_id res chain seq x y z
N MET A 1 -56.85 -8.92 -2.04
CA MET A 1 -56.07 -9.36 -0.87
C MET A 1 -54.61 -9.66 -1.23
N ASN A 2 -54.32 -10.29 -2.39
CA ASN A 2 -52.95 -10.58 -2.87
C ASN A 2 -52.02 -9.36 -2.98
N ILE A 3 -52.44 -8.28 -3.65
CA ILE A 3 -51.56 -7.10 -3.91
C ILE A 3 -51.04 -6.46 -2.61
N ARG A 4 -51.87 -6.42 -1.55
CA ARG A 4 -51.49 -5.85 -0.25
C ARG A 4 -50.46 -6.72 0.46
N MET A 5 -50.57 -8.04 0.32
CA MET A 5 -49.63 -9.00 0.89
C MET A 5 -48.30 -9.02 0.13
N GLU A 6 -48.34 -8.94 -1.20
CA GLU A 6 -47.14 -8.81 -2.05
C GLU A 6 -46.35 -7.54 -1.74
N ASN A 7 -47.02 -6.39 -1.58
CA ASN A 7 -46.38 -5.14 -1.19
C ASN A 7 -45.74 -5.19 0.21
N ILE A 8 -46.37 -5.91 1.15
CA ILE A 8 -45.80 -6.11 2.49
C ILE A 8 -44.53 -6.95 2.40
N LEU A 9 -44.55 -8.09 1.69
CA LEU A 9 -43.36 -8.90 1.48
C LEU A 9 -42.24 -8.12 0.78
N LEU A 10 -42.56 -7.32 -0.24
CA LEU A 10 -41.59 -6.49 -0.96
C LEU A 10 -40.93 -5.46 -0.04
N ASN A 11 -41.68 -4.84 0.87
CA ASN A 11 -41.11 -3.89 1.84
C ASN A 11 -40.18 -4.59 2.85
N TYR A 12 -40.54 -5.78 3.33
CA TYR A 12 -39.69 -6.56 4.23
C TYR A 12 -38.38 -6.98 3.56
N THR A 13 -38.43 -7.42 2.30
CA THR A 13 -37.22 -7.79 1.55
C THR A 13 -36.34 -6.58 1.29
N LEU A 14 -36.92 -5.43 0.90
CA LEU A 14 -36.18 -4.19 0.72
C LEU A 14 -35.47 -3.75 2.01
N ALA A 15 -36.17 -3.80 3.14
CA ALA A 15 -35.62 -3.45 4.45
C ALA A 15 -34.51 -4.40 4.89
N ALA A 16 -34.67 -5.71 4.66
CA ALA A 16 -33.65 -6.71 4.98
C ALA A 16 -32.38 -6.53 4.14
N VAL A 17 -32.51 -6.27 2.83
CA VAL A 17 -31.37 -5.97 1.95
C VAL A 17 -30.68 -4.67 2.38
N ALA A 18 -31.45 -3.61 2.66
CA ALA A 18 -30.89 -2.35 3.13
C ALA A 18 -30.12 -2.51 4.45
N ALA A 19 -30.65 -3.29 5.40
CA ALA A 19 -29.97 -3.61 6.65
C ALA A 19 -28.69 -4.42 6.43
N ALA A 20 -28.71 -5.42 5.55
CA ALA A 20 -27.53 -6.22 5.21
C ALA A 20 -26.44 -5.37 4.56
N VAL A 21 -26.80 -4.48 3.63
CA VAL A 21 -25.88 -3.52 3.01
C VAL A 21 -25.31 -2.56 4.07
N ALA A 22 -26.15 -2.01 4.96
CA ALA A 22 -25.69 -1.12 6.02
C ALA A 22 -24.71 -1.83 6.98
N ILE A 23 -25.00 -3.07 7.38
CA ILE A 23 -24.10 -3.90 8.20
C ILE A 23 -22.79 -4.14 7.46
N ALA A 24 -22.84 -4.54 6.17
CA ALA A 24 -21.63 -4.74 5.37
C ALA A 24 -20.79 -3.47 5.27
N VAL A 25 -21.42 -2.31 5.03
CA VAL A 25 -20.73 -1.02 5.01
C VAL A 25 -20.10 -0.71 6.37
N VAL A 26 -20.83 -0.87 7.47
CA VAL A 26 -20.30 -0.65 8.82
C VAL A 26 -19.12 -1.58 9.11
N LEU A 27 -19.20 -2.87 8.74
CA LEU A 27 -18.11 -3.82 8.90
C LEU A 27 -16.88 -3.45 8.07
N LEU A 28 -17.08 -2.99 6.83
CA LEU A 28 -15.99 -2.49 5.98
C LEU A 28 -15.34 -1.23 6.57
N LEU A 29 -16.13 -0.31 7.13
CA LEU A 29 -15.62 0.89 7.78
C LEU A 29 -14.86 0.58 9.07
N ILE A 30 -15.37 -0.34 9.91
CA ILE A 30 -14.67 -0.81 11.12
C ILE A 30 -13.35 -1.50 10.75
N ARG A 31 -13.35 -2.37 9.74
CA ARG A 31 -12.12 -3.01 9.23
C ARG A 31 -11.10 -1.98 8.76
N ARG A 32 -11.52 -0.99 7.96
CA ARG A 32 -10.63 0.10 7.53
C ARG A 32 -10.09 0.90 8.71
N HIS A 33 -10.91 1.16 9.73
CA HIS A 33 -10.47 1.91 10.90
C HIS A 33 -9.42 1.16 11.72
N LEU A 34 -9.62 -0.15 11.94
CA LEU A 34 -8.68 -0.97 12.72
C LEU A 34 -7.33 -1.15 12.01
N ARG A 35 -7.30 -1.16 10.68
CA ARG A 35 -6.05 -1.23 9.89
C ARG A 35 -5.24 0.05 9.86
N ARG A 36 -5.87 1.18 10.16
CA ARG A 36 -5.26 2.49 9.95
C ARG A 36 -4.15 2.78 10.97
N GLY A 37 -4.05 2.03 12.06
CA GLY A 37 -3.21 2.37 13.21
C GLY A 37 -1.93 1.56 13.41
N GLU A 38 -1.59 0.55 12.59
CA GLU A 38 -0.43 -0.31 12.92
C GLU A 38 0.92 0.33 12.57
N TRP A 39 1.01 1.04 11.44
CA TRP A 39 2.25 1.63 10.91
C TRP A 39 2.35 3.15 10.98
N ASP A 40 1.33 3.86 11.48
CA ASP A 40 1.37 5.32 11.56
C ASP A 40 2.22 5.84 12.74
N ASP A 41 2.47 4.96 13.71
CA ASP A 41 3.29 5.22 14.90
C ASP A 41 4.69 4.60 14.82
N MET A 42 5.01 3.90 13.72
CA MET A 42 6.33 3.29 13.50
C MET A 42 7.39 4.33 13.17
N ASP A 43 8.61 4.11 13.68
CA ASP A 43 9.76 4.84 13.16
C ASP A 43 10.18 4.36 11.75
N GLY A 44 11.15 5.05 11.14
CA GLY A 44 11.60 4.72 9.77
C GLY A 44 12.13 3.30 9.64
N GLY A 45 12.94 2.83 10.60
CA GLY A 45 13.54 1.50 10.55
C GLY A 45 12.52 0.39 10.86
N GLU A 46 11.59 0.64 11.78
CA GLU A 46 10.45 -0.25 12.02
C GLU A 46 9.60 -0.41 10.76
N PHE A 47 9.36 0.69 10.04
CA PHE A 47 8.59 0.67 8.80
C PHE A 47 9.32 -0.05 7.65
N GLU A 48 10.66 0.07 7.56
CA GLU A 48 11.47 -0.70 6.61
C GLU A 48 11.35 -2.21 6.86
N LEU A 49 11.49 -2.64 8.12
CA LEU A 49 11.33 -4.05 8.51
C LEU A 49 9.92 -4.55 8.22
N TYR A 50 8.90 -3.73 8.49
CA TYR A 50 7.52 -4.06 8.15
C TYR A 50 7.33 -4.24 6.63
N CYS A 51 7.88 -3.33 5.82
CA CYS A 51 7.78 -3.41 4.36
C CYS A 51 8.47 -4.67 3.83
N ALA A 52 9.62 -5.05 4.38
CA ALA A 52 10.32 -6.29 4.01
C ALA A 52 9.45 -7.53 4.28
N ASP A 53 8.86 -7.65 5.48
CA ASP A 53 7.95 -8.75 5.82
C ASP A 53 6.70 -8.77 4.93
N LEU A 54 6.16 -7.60 4.57
CA LEU A 54 5.04 -7.51 3.63
C LEU A 54 5.43 -7.98 2.22
N LEU A 55 6.63 -7.65 1.74
CA LEU A 55 7.16 -8.09 0.45
C LEU A 55 7.31 -9.62 0.42
N GLU A 56 7.93 -10.22 1.45
CA GLU A 56 8.06 -11.68 1.57
C GLU A 56 6.69 -12.37 1.52
N LYS A 57 5.72 -11.87 2.30
CA LYS A 57 4.35 -12.39 2.31
C LYS A 57 3.62 -12.23 0.97
N SER A 58 4.05 -11.26 0.16
CA SER A 58 3.50 -10.98 -1.17
C SER A 58 4.23 -11.74 -2.29
N GLY A 59 5.08 -12.71 -1.93
CA GLY A 59 5.76 -13.60 -2.86
C GLY A 59 7.02 -13.02 -3.50
N PHE A 60 7.62 -12.00 -2.90
CA PHE A 60 8.99 -11.61 -3.23
C PHE A 60 9.99 -12.57 -2.57
N THR A 61 11.13 -12.77 -3.22
CA THR A 61 12.25 -13.59 -2.75
C THR A 61 13.50 -12.73 -2.58
N ASP A 62 14.51 -13.27 -1.91
CA ASP A 62 15.80 -12.58 -1.67
C ASP A 62 15.63 -11.16 -1.09
N VAL A 63 14.67 -11.01 -0.16
CA VAL A 63 14.37 -9.74 0.48
C VAL A 63 15.48 -9.39 1.46
N GLU A 64 16.20 -8.31 1.19
CA GLU A 64 17.31 -7.80 1.99
C GLU A 64 17.08 -6.34 2.38
N VAL A 65 16.99 -6.07 3.69
CA VAL A 65 17.03 -4.69 4.20
C VAL A 65 18.48 -4.21 4.19
N THR A 66 18.73 -3.06 3.56
CA THR A 66 20.07 -2.51 3.41
C THR A 66 20.57 -1.88 4.72
N LYS A 67 21.84 -1.48 4.75
CA LYS A 67 22.39 -0.78 5.91
C LYS A 67 21.92 0.67 5.89
N ALA A 68 21.48 1.18 7.05
CA ALA A 68 21.02 2.56 7.24
C ALA A 68 22.01 3.70 6.86
N SER A 69 23.23 3.39 6.42
CA SER A 69 24.19 4.38 5.93
C SER A 69 24.81 3.91 4.63
N HIS A 70 24.97 4.84 3.68
CA HIS A 70 25.53 4.55 2.35
C HIS A 70 24.70 3.54 1.56
N ASP A 71 23.39 3.58 1.75
CA ASP A 71 22.40 2.77 1.01
C ASP A 71 22.02 3.38 -0.34
N TYR A 72 22.46 4.62 -0.63
CA TYR A 72 22.13 5.35 -1.86
C TYR A 72 20.62 5.54 -2.09
N GLY A 73 19.82 5.57 -1.02
CA GLY A 73 18.37 5.73 -1.10
C GLY A 73 17.60 4.46 -1.46
N VAL A 74 18.15 3.28 -1.13
CA VAL A 74 17.48 1.99 -1.25
C VAL A 74 17.47 1.32 0.10
N ASP A 75 16.30 1.15 0.70
CA ASP A 75 16.17 0.55 2.03
C ASP A 75 15.98 -0.96 1.93
N ILE A 76 15.43 -1.48 0.82
CA ILE A 76 15.20 -2.91 0.60
C ILE A 76 15.55 -3.29 -0.84
N LEU A 77 16.21 -4.42 -1.02
CA LEU A 77 16.38 -5.12 -2.30
C LEU A 77 15.53 -6.40 -2.27
N ALA A 78 14.91 -6.76 -3.40
CA ALA A 78 14.20 -8.03 -3.53
C ALA A 78 14.12 -8.49 -4.99
N GLU A 79 13.73 -9.75 -5.19
CA GLU A 79 13.38 -10.32 -6.48
C GLU A 79 11.91 -10.76 -6.51
N LYS A 80 11.27 -10.67 -7.68
CA LYS A 80 10.03 -11.39 -7.95
C LYS A 80 9.96 -11.81 -9.42
N ASP A 81 9.73 -13.09 -9.66
CA ASP A 81 9.61 -13.68 -11.00
C ASP A 81 10.79 -13.33 -11.93
N GLY A 82 12.03 -13.33 -11.39
CA GLY A 82 13.24 -12.98 -12.13
C GLY A 82 13.45 -11.49 -12.39
N VAL A 83 12.66 -10.61 -11.75
CA VAL A 83 12.79 -9.15 -11.82
C VAL A 83 13.37 -8.63 -10.51
N SER A 84 14.47 -7.87 -10.59
CA SER A 84 15.09 -7.24 -9.42
C SER A 84 14.46 -5.88 -9.11
N TYR A 85 14.22 -5.65 -7.82
CA TYR A 85 13.57 -4.45 -7.30
C TYR A 85 14.44 -3.78 -6.25
N ALA A 86 14.50 -2.45 -6.32
CA ALA A 86 14.97 -1.58 -5.26
C ALA A 86 13.77 -0.83 -4.67
N PHE A 87 13.65 -0.81 -3.34
CA PHE A 87 12.59 -0.11 -2.62
C PHE A 87 13.16 0.98 -1.72
N GLN A 88 12.50 2.13 -1.70
CA GLN A 88 12.65 3.15 -0.65
C GLN A 88 11.34 3.21 0.14
N CYS A 89 11.44 3.04 1.45
CA CYS A 89 10.37 3.14 2.41
C CYS A 89 10.34 4.55 3.03
N LYS A 90 9.17 5.19 3.09
CA LYS A 90 8.97 6.48 3.76
C LYS A 90 7.76 6.40 4.71
N CYS A 91 8.02 6.38 6.00
CA CYS A 91 6.99 6.53 7.04
C CYS A 91 6.90 7.99 7.46
N TYR A 92 5.88 8.72 7.01
CA TYR A 92 5.70 10.16 7.29
C TYR A 92 4.29 10.48 7.77
N THR A 93 4.09 11.69 8.29
CA THR A 93 2.77 12.25 8.61
C THR A 93 2.16 13.02 7.44
N GLU A 94 2.97 13.40 6.45
CA GLU A 94 2.60 14.24 5.31
C GLU A 94 2.84 13.51 3.98
N PRO A 95 2.16 13.92 2.89
CA PRO A 95 2.35 13.33 1.58
C PRO A 95 3.81 13.35 1.09
N VAL A 96 4.24 12.27 0.46
CA VAL A 96 5.62 12.09 0.00
C VAL A 96 5.89 12.95 -1.25
N GLY A 97 6.98 13.71 -1.17
CA GLY A 97 7.43 14.64 -2.21
C GLY A 97 8.34 14.01 -3.28
N ILE A 98 8.77 14.85 -4.23
CA ILE A 98 9.62 14.45 -5.37
C ILE A 98 10.94 13.79 -4.93
N LYS A 99 11.50 14.21 -3.80
CA LYS A 99 12.82 13.77 -3.32
C LYS A 99 12.92 12.24 -3.24
N ALA A 100 11.94 11.56 -2.64
CA ALA A 100 11.95 10.10 -2.53
C ALA A 100 11.98 9.40 -3.90
N VAL A 101 11.31 9.96 -4.90
CA VAL A 101 11.29 9.43 -6.27
C VAL A 101 12.66 9.59 -6.95
N GLN A 102 13.35 10.71 -6.69
CA GLN A 102 14.68 10.95 -7.23
C GLN A 102 15.75 10.08 -6.56
N GLU A 103 15.64 9.89 -5.25
CA GLU A 103 16.50 9.01 -4.47
C GLU A 103 16.41 7.58 -5.00
N ILE A 104 15.20 7.01 -5.08
CA ILE A 104 15.05 5.63 -5.55
C ILE A 104 15.39 5.46 -7.03
N TYR A 105 15.24 6.50 -7.86
CA TYR A 105 15.68 6.44 -9.25
C TYR A 105 17.20 6.27 -9.34
N ALA A 106 17.96 7.04 -8.57
CA ALA A 106 19.42 6.89 -8.50
C ALA A 106 19.82 5.57 -7.84
N GLY A 107 19.15 5.19 -6.76
CA GLY A 107 19.40 3.96 -6.01
C GLY A 107 19.15 2.70 -6.85
N ARG A 108 18.01 2.63 -7.56
CA ARG A 108 17.70 1.54 -8.50
C ARG A 108 18.84 1.33 -9.50
N ASP A 109 19.33 2.41 -10.11
CA ASP A 109 20.39 2.34 -11.10
C ASP A 109 21.75 1.99 -10.47
N TYR A 110 22.01 2.42 -9.23
CA TYR A 110 23.23 2.08 -8.50
C TYR A 110 23.34 0.58 -8.18
N TYR A 111 22.23 -0.06 -7.80
CA TYR A 111 22.18 -1.50 -7.52
C TYR A 111 21.83 -2.36 -8.74
N ASP A 112 21.86 -1.80 -9.96
CA ASP A 112 21.53 -2.50 -11.20
C ASP A 112 20.15 -3.21 -11.17
N CYS A 113 19.19 -2.63 -10.43
CA CYS A 113 17.84 -3.17 -10.31
C CYS A 113 16.97 -2.79 -11.52
N MET A 114 16.08 -3.70 -11.94
CA MET A 114 15.19 -3.44 -13.06
C MET A 114 14.07 -2.44 -12.70
N VAL A 115 13.59 -2.48 -11.45
CA VAL A 115 12.45 -1.70 -10.99
C VAL A 115 12.80 -0.94 -9.71
N GLY A 116 12.37 0.31 -9.65
CA GLY A 116 12.48 1.16 -8.46
C GLY A 116 11.08 1.48 -7.92
N VAL A 117 10.91 1.38 -6.61
CA VAL A 117 9.61 1.52 -5.94
C VAL A 117 9.74 2.42 -4.72
N VAL A 118 8.84 3.39 -4.56
CA VAL A 118 8.66 4.06 -3.27
C VAL A 118 7.47 3.47 -2.55
N MET A 119 7.68 2.95 -1.34
CA MET A 119 6.65 2.47 -0.42
C MET A 119 6.42 3.50 0.68
N THR A 120 5.16 3.77 1.03
CA THR A 120 4.85 4.74 2.09
C THR A 120 3.52 4.47 2.77
N ASN A 121 3.43 4.78 4.06
CA ASN A 121 2.17 4.84 4.80
C ASN A 121 1.32 6.05 4.40
N GLN A 122 1.82 6.98 3.60
CA GLN A 122 1.09 8.16 3.13
C GLN A 122 0.69 8.03 1.66
N TYR A 123 0.32 9.16 1.06
CA TYR A 123 0.08 9.29 -0.36
C TYR A 123 1.17 10.17 -0.99
N PHE A 124 1.21 10.20 -2.32
CA PHE A 124 2.18 11.01 -3.04
C PHE A 124 1.61 12.36 -3.45
N THR A 125 2.45 13.38 -3.43
CA THR A 125 2.12 14.68 -4.02
C THR A 125 1.98 14.58 -5.54
N THR A 126 1.14 15.41 -6.15
CA THR A 126 0.99 15.46 -7.63
C THR A 126 2.31 15.61 -8.37
N PRO A 127 3.27 16.46 -7.93
CA PRO A 127 4.58 16.53 -8.57
C PRO A 127 5.39 15.22 -8.47
N ALA A 128 5.33 14.51 -7.34
CA ALA A 128 5.98 13.20 -7.19
C ALA A 128 5.41 12.18 -8.19
N VAL A 129 4.07 12.13 -8.34
CA VAL A 129 3.39 11.28 -9.33
C VAL A 129 3.84 11.60 -10.76
N ASN A 130 3.93 12.89 -11.11
CA ASN A 130 4.38 13.32 -12.44
C ASN A 130 5.82 12.89 -12.73
N VAL A 131 6.72 13.04 -11.76
CA VAL A 131 8.13 12.64 -11.89
C VAL A 131 8.26 11.12 -11.96
N ALA A 132 7.57 10.38 -11.09
CA ALA A 132 7.60 8.92 -11.06
C ALA A 132 7.18 8.32 -12.42
N LYS A 133 6.14 8.89 -13.05
CA LYS A 133 5.70 8.49 -14.38
C LYS A 133 6.78 8.68 -15.45
N LYS A 134 7.60 9.74 -15.37
CA LYS A 134 8.69 9.96 -16.32
C LYS A 134 9.90 9.09 -16.05
N LEU A 135 10.23 8.88 -14.78
CA LEU A 135 11.37 8.09 -14.34
C LEU A 135 11.08 6.59 -14.25
N LYS A 136 9.83 6.19 -14.53
CA LYS A 136 9.32 4.81 -14.45
C LYS A 136 9.54 4.20 -13.06
N ILE A 137 9.23 4.99 -12.04
CA ILE A 137 9.24 4.57 -10.64
C ILE A 137 7.81 4.18 -10.24
N MET A 138 7.68 3.05 -9.57
CA MET A 138 6.41 2.61 -9.00
C MET A 138 6.15 3.34 -7.68
N LEU A 139 4.88 3.68 -7.45
CA LEU A 139 4.43 4.39 -6.26
C LEU A 139 3.45 3.50 -5.52
N TRP A 140 3.86 2.97 -4.37
CA TRP A 140 3.06 2.11 -3.51
C TRP A 140 2.67 2.90 -2.27
N ASP A 141 1.55 3.60 -2.39
CA ASP A 141 0.98 4.38 -1.29
C ASP A 141 0.23 3.48 -0.30
N ARG A 142 -0.32 4.08 0.75
CA ARG A 142 -1.14 3.39 1.75
C ARG A 142 -2.19 2.48 1.12
N GLY A 143 -2.93 2.96 0.12
CA GLY A 143 -4.00 2.18 -0.49
C GLY A 143 -3.49 0.91 -1.17
N TYR A 144 -2.33 1.01 -1.80
CA TYR A 144 -1.65 -0.14 -2.39
C TYR A 144 -1.16 -1.13 -1.33
N LEU A 145 -0.50 -0.64 -0.28
CA LEU A 145 -0.01 -1.51 0.79
C LEU A 145 -1.16 -2.19 1.55
N GLU A 146 -2.27 -1.49 1.80
CA GLU A 146 -3.50 -2.07 2.37
C GLU A 146 -4.05 -3.20 1.49
N ALA A 147 -4.01 -3.06 0.16
CA ALA A 147 -4.46 -4.09 -0.76
C ALA A 147 -3.53 -5.32 -0.76
N MET A 148 -2.20 -5.13 -0.69
CA MET A 148 -1.25 -6.24 -0.55
C MET A 148 -1.52 -7.08 0.71
N MET A 149 -1.96 -6.45 1.80
CA MET A 149 -2.32 -7.17 3.03
C MET A 149 -3.59 -8.03 2.90
N ASP A 150 -4.48 -7.68 1.97
CA ASP A 150 -5.76 -8.37 1.73
C ASP A 150 -5.61 -9.61 0.85
N GLU A 151 -4.59 -9.67 0.01
CA GLU A 151 -4.35 -10.76 -0.95
C GLU A 151 -3.68 -12.01 -0.34
N ARG A 152 -3.79 -12.18 0.99
CA ARG A 152 -3.29 -13.34 1.76
C ARG A 152 -4.14 -14.58 1.60
#